data_AF-A0A251W7V9-F1
#
_entry.id   AF-A0A251W7V9-F1
#
_cell.length_a   1.000
_cell.length_b   1.000
_cell.length_c   1.000
_cell.angle_alpha   90.00
_cell.angle_beta   90.00
_cell.angle_gamma   90.00
#
_symmetry.space_group_name_H-M   'P 1'
#
loop_
_entity.id
_entity.type
_entity.pdbx_description
1 polymer ?
#
loop_
_entity_poly.entity_id
_entity_poly.type
_entity_poly.pdbx_seq_one_letter_code
_entity_poly.pdbx_strand_id
1 'polypeptide(L)'
;MRALSAQDILQIWEIGQSQHPLDRAMTLLAFALPEKTGQELTQLTIGQRDAYLLQLRQGLLGSQLESFATCPHCGEALEFSLQVQDLQLAEPDAISAAPQLVNLDGFEIQFSLPTSRDLAAVVSCREVPIAAQQLTQRCLHRVTQSGQTIEPQQLPPAVLLQLSQYMAAADPQAELLLDLVCPNCGHAWQVLFDIVSFFWTELTVQAKRLLREVHLLARAYGWREGDILTMSATRRQFYLELVT
;
A
#
# COMPACT_ATOMS: atom_id res chain seq x y z
N MET A 1 4.20 -3.68 15.62
CA MET A 1 3.35 -2.57 15.16
C MET A 1 2.57 -1.98 16.33
N ARG A 2 2.57 -0.65 16.47
CA ARG A 2 1.84 0.09 17.50
C ARG A 2 0.40 0.33 17.05
N ALA A 3 -0.57 0.17 17.94
CA ALA A 3 -1.96 0.56 17.68
C ALA A 3 -2.10 2.09 17.55
N LEU A 4 -2.89 2.54 16.57
CA LEU A 4 -3.14 3.97 16.35
C LEU A 4 -4.28 4.49 17.24
N SER A 5 -4.06 5.61 17.90
CA SER A 5 -5.08 6.32 18.67
C SER A 5 -5.99 7.17 17.77
N ALA A 6 -7.09 7.66 18.34
CA ALA A 6 -7.97 8.62 17.66
C ALA A 6 -7.22 9.88 17.21
N GLN A 7 -6.26 10.34 18.02
CA GLN A 7 -5.42 11.49 17.69
C GLN A 7 -4.44 11.18 16.55
N ASP A 8 -3.83 9.98 16.55
CA ASP A 8 -2.96 9.55 15.46
C ASP A 8 -3.72 9.51 14.12
N ILE A 9 -4.96 9.01 14.10
CA ILE A 9 -5.81 8.95 12.89
C ILE A 9 -6.02 10.36 12.32
N LEU A 10 -6.37 11.34 13.17
CA LEU A 10 -6.57 12.72 12.71
C LEU A 10 -5.28 13.33 12.20
N GLN A 11 -4.16 13.14 12.91
CA GLN A 11 -2.87 13.70 12.52
C GLN A 11 -2.37 13.11 11.19
N ILE A 12 -2.48 11.79 11.01
CA ILE A 12 -2.15 11.12 9.74
C ILE A 12 -3.04 11.65 8.63
N TRP A 13 -4.36 11.76 8.87
CA TRP A 13 -5.30 12.27 7.90
C TRP A 13 -4.98 13.70 7.49
N GLU A 14 -4.71 14.60 8.44
CA GLU A 14 -4.35 16.00 8.17
C GLU A 14 -3.07 16.12 7.34
N ILE A 15 -2.01 15.40 7.73
CA ILE A 15 -0.73 15.38 7.00
C ILE A 15 -0.94 14.85 5.57
N GLY A 16 -1.67 13.75 5.43
CA GLY A 16 -1.81 13.06 4.15
C GLY A 16 -2.71 13.76 3.13
N GLN A 17 -3.50 14.77 3.53
CA GLN A 17 -4.41 15.48 2.61
C GLN A 17 -3.68 16.08 1.40
N SER A 18 -2.49 16.63 1.59
CA SER A 18 -1.67 17.24 0.53
C SER A 18 -0.62 16.30 -0.07
N GLN A 19 -0.49 15.09 0.47
CA GLN A 19 0.52 14.12 0.07
C GLN A 19 0.12 13.30 -1.16
N HIS A 20 1.11 12.92 -1.95
CA HIS A 20 0.95 11.88 -2.95
C HIS A 20 0.68 10.52 -2.28
N PRO A 21 -0.07 9.58 -2.90
CA PRO A 21 -0.31 8.25 -2.33
C PRO A 21 0.93 7.55 -1.78
N LEU A 22 2.06 7.61 -2.49
CA LEU A 22 3.34 7.05 -2.02
C LEU A 22 3.79 7.64 -0.66
N ASP A 23 3.63 8.94 -0.45
CA ASP A 23 4.00 9.61 0.80
C ASP A 23 2.99 9.31 1.92
N ARG A 24 1.71 9.11 1.57
CA ARG A 24 0.68 8.68 2.54
C ARG A 24 1.00 7.32 3.13
N ALA A 25 1.46 6.38 2.29
CA ALA A 25 1.90 5.07 2.75
C ALA A 25 3.04 5.20 3.80
N MET A 26 4.04 6.03 3.52
CA MET A 26 5.14 6.27 4.46
C MET A 26 4.66 6.93 5.75
N THR A 27 3.75 7.90 5.65
CA THR A 27 3.17 8.58 6.83
C THR A 27 2.40 7.60 7.71
N LEU A 28 1.55 6.75 7.12
CA LEU A 28 0.84 5.70 7.84
C LEU A 28 1.81 4.77 8.58
N LEU A 29 2.84 4.29 7.89
CA LEU A 29 3.82 3.37 8.49
C LEU A 29 4.68 4.04 9.55
N ALA A 30 5.03 5.32 9.41
CA ALA A 30 5.82 6.04 10.41
C ALA A 30 5.11 6.13 11.77
N PHE A 31 3.78 6.26 11.78
CA PHE A 31 3.00 6.25 13.02
C PHE A 31 2.82 4.85 13.61
N ALA A 32 2.83 3.81 12.76
CA ALA A 32 2.61 2.43 13.16
C ALA A 32 3.90 1.69 13.56
N LEU A 33 5.04 2.11 13.03
CA LEU A 33 6.37 1.54 13.22
C LEU A 33 7.36 2.63 13.72
N PRO A 34 7.15 3.19 14.92
CA PRO A 34 7.97 4.29 15.44
C PRO A 34 9.45 3.91 15.64
N GLU A 35 9.76 2.62 15.67
CA GLU A 35 11.13 2.09 15.72
C GLU A 35 11.89 2.20 14.38
N LYS A 36 11.19 2.41 13.26
CA LYS A 36 11.81 2.58 11.93
C LYS A 36 11.92 4.06 11.58
N THR A 37 13.09 4.46 11.13
CA THR A 37 13.34 5.79 10.56
C THR A 37 12.65 5.93 9.20
N GLY A 38 12.38 7.18 8.79
CA GLY A 38 11.82 7.45 7.46
C GLY A 38 12.67 6.87 6.32
N GLN A 39 14.00 6.84 6.48
CA GLN A 39 14.89 6.22 5.49
C GLN A 39 14.65 4.71 5.38
N GLU A 40 14.57 4.01 6.50
CA GLU A 40 14.29 2.56 6.51
C GLU A 40 12.92 2.24 5.92
N LEU A 41 11.90 3.07 6.19
CA LEU A 41 10.56 2.90 5.61
C LEU A 41 10.58 3.03 4.08
N THR A 42 11.30 4.01 3.54
CA THR A 42 11.40 4.17 2.08
C THR A 42 12.20 3.07 1.37
N GLN A 43 13.01 2.33 2.12
CA GLN A 43 13.82 1.20 1.65
C GLN A 43 13.09 -0.14 1.71
N LEU A 44 11.90 -0.21 2.33
CA LEU A 44 11.05 -1.39 2.23
C LEU A 44 10.73 -1.68 0.77
N THR A 45 10.75 -2.95 0.38
CA THR A 45 10.21 -3.36 -0.92
C THR A 45 8.73 -2.98 -0.99
N ILE A 46 8.18 -2.90 -2.20
CA ILE A 46 6.77 -2.57 -2.38
C ILE A 46 5.87 -3.58 -1.65
N GLY A 47 6.13 -4.88 -1.75
CA GLY A 47 5.32 -5.85 -1.03
C GLY A 47 5.54 -5.84 0.48
N GLN A 48 6.74 -5.52 0.98
CA GLN A 48 6.94 -5.31 2.42
C GLN A 48 6.08 -4.16 2.95
N ARG A 49 6.09 -3.02 2.25
CA ARG A 49 5.25 -1.87 2.57
C ARG A 49 3.78 -2.27 2.59
N ASP A 50 3.33 -2.95 1.54
CA ASP A 50 1.91 -3.29 1.38
C ASP A 50 1.46 -4.35 2.40
N ALA A 51 2.31 -5.31 2.75
CA ALA A 51 2.10 -6.22 3.88
C ALA A 51 1.94 -5.47 5.20
N TYR A 52 2.84 -4.53 5.51
CA TYR A 52 2.71 -3.74 6.74
C TYR A 52 1.44 -2.87 6.74
N LEU A 53 1.03 -2.33 5.59
CA LEU A 53 -0.22 -1.57 5.48
C LEU A 53 -1.47 -2.45 5.67
N LEU A 54 -1.48 -3.68 5.15
CA LEU A 54 -2.54 -4.66 5.39
C LEU A 54 -2.65 -4.99 6.88
N GLN A 55 -1.53 -5.27 7.55
CA GLN A 55 -1.50 -5.51 9.00
C GLN A 55 -1.98 -4.30 9.81
N LEU A 56 -1.57 -3.09 9.43
CA LEU A 56 -2.00 -1.85 10.08
C LEU A 56 -3.51 -1.64 9.91
N ARG A 57 -4.01 -1.79 8.69
CA ARG A 57 -5.43 -1.69 8.38
C ARG A 57 -6.22 -2.71 9.19
N GLN A 58 -5.75 -3.95 9.25
CA GLN A 58 -6.40 -5.01 10.02
C GLN A 58 -6.50 -4.66 11.50
N GLY A 59 -5.42 -4.16 12.09
CA GLY A 59 -5.41 -3.75 13.50
C GLY A 59 -6.33 -2.58 13.81
N LEU A 60 -6.57 -1.68 12.83
CA LEU A 60 -7.39 -0.49 13.02
C LEU A 60 -8.88 -0.71 12.71
N LEU A 61 -9.19 -1.46 11.66
CA LEU A 61 -10.54 -1.56 11.07
C LEU A 61 -11.10 -2.98 11.06
N GLY A 62 -10.32 -3.98 11.50
CA GLY A 62 -10.72 -5.39 11.51
C GLY A 62 -10.28 -6.15 10.26
N SER A 63 -10.64 -7.44 10.18
CA SER A 63 -10.14 -8.36 9.13
C SER A 63 -10.92 -8.31 7.81
N GLN A 64 -12.13 -7.77 7.80
CA GLN A 64 -13.01 -7.76 6.62
C GLN A 64 -12.91 -6.43 5.87
N LEU A 65 -12.77 -6.48 4.55
CA LEU A 65 -12.73 -5.32 3.66
C LEU A 65 -13.99 -5.29 2.82
N GLU A 66 -14.84 -4.28 3.05
CA GLU A 66 -15.98 -4.03 2.16
C GLU A 66 -15.50 -3.32 0.91
N SER A 67 -15.70 -3.97 -0.23
CA SER A 67 -15.09 -3.60 -1.50
C SER A 67 -16.16 -3.39 -2.57
N PHE A 68 -15.82 -2.52 -3.51
CA PHE A 68 -16.68 -2.17 -4.63
C PHE A 68 -15.89 -2.19 -5.93
N ALA A 69 -16.50 -2.72 -7.00
CA ALA A 69 -15.96 -2.64 -8.35
C ALA A 69 -17.08 -2.39 -9.37
N THR A 70 -16.72 -1.84 -10.51
CA THR A 70 -17.66 -1.67 -11.64
C THR A 70 -17.22 -2.57 -12.78
N CYS A 71 -18.15 -3.35 -13.32
CA CYS A 71 -17.87 -4.22 -14.46
C CYS A 71 -17.48 -3.37 -15.68
N PRO A 72 -16.31 -3.58 -16.29
CA PRO A 72 -15.86 -2.79 -17.42
C PRO A 72 -16.67 -3.06 -18.71
N HIS A 73 -17.42 -4.17 -18.77
CA HIS A 73 -18.20 -4.57 -19.93
C HIS A 73 -19.63 -4.00 -19.93
N CYS A 74 -20.39 -4.18 -18.84
CA CYS A 74 -21.79 -3.75 -18.78
C CYS A 74 -22.07 -2.58 -17.80
N GLY A 75 -21.07 -2.13 -17.04
CA GLY A 75 -21.23 -1.05 -16.07
C GLY A 75 -21.93 -1.45 -14.75
N GLU A 76 -22.22 -2.74 -14.57
CA GLU A 76 -22.84 -3.25 -13.33
C GLU A 76 -21.96 -2.97 -12.11
N ALA A 77 -22.61 -2.65 -11.01
CA ALA A 77 -21.99 -2.33 -9.74
C ALA A 77 -21.86 -3.62 -8.90
N LEU A 78 -20.66 -3.96 -8.43
CA LEU A 78 -20.40 -5.14 -7.62
C LEU A 78 -19.98 -4.72 -6.22
N GLU A 79 -20.69 -5.23 -5.23
CA GLU A 79 -20.30 -5.16 -3.82
C GLU A 79 -19.86 -6.56 -3.36
N PHE A 80 -18.72 -6.64 -2.69
CA PHE A 80 -18.16 -7.89 -2.20
C PHE A 80 -17.26 -7.63 -0.99
N SER A 81 -17.05 -8.67 -0.18
CA SER A 81 -16.18 -8.58 1.00
C SER A 81 -14.95 -9.46 0.81
N LEU A 82 -13.79 -8.94 1.18
CA LEU A 82 -12.51 -9.68 1.21
C LEU A 82 -12.06 -9.89 2.66
N GLN A 83 -11.24 -10.90 2.93
CA GLN A 83 -10.53 -11.00 4.20
C GLN A 83 -9.06 -10.59 4.02
N VAL A 84 -8.50 -9.85 4.99
CA VAL A 84 -7.08 -9.46 4.98
C VAL A 84 -6.17 -10.67 4.80
N GLN A 85 -6.48 -11.80 5.46
CA GLN A 85 -5.69 -13.03 5.36
C GLN A 85 -5.61 -13.59 3.93
N ASP A 86 -6.61 -13.32 3.08
CA ASP A 86 -6.64 -13.79 1.69
C ASP A 86 -5.78 -12.87 0.79
N LEU A 87 -5.46 -11.66 1.26
CA LEU A 87 -4.63 -10.67 0.59
C LEU A 87 -3.17 -10.66 1.09
N GLN A 88 -2.93 -11.26 2.27
CA GLN A 88 -1.62 -11.35 2.89
C GLN A 88 -0.88 -12.58 2.34
N LEU A 89 -0.13 -12.40 1.25
CA LEU A 89 0.57 -13.49 0.58
C LEU A 89 1.89 -13.87 1.24
N ALA A 90 2.51 -12.93 1.96
CA ALA A 90 3.75 -13.16 2.71
C ALA A 90 3.80 -12.27 3.95
N GLU A 91 4.43 -12.75 5.02
CA GLU A 91 4.78 -11.87 6.14
C GLU A 91 5.81 -10.81 5.68
N PRO A 92 5.70 -9.54 6.13
CA PRO A 92 6.60 -8.47 5.66
C PRO A 92 8.08 -8.82 5.81
N ASP A 93 8.48 -9.42 6.93
CA ASP A 93 9.88 -9.74 7.20
C ASP A 93 10.37 -11.01 6.47
N ALA A 94 9.47 -11.77 5.84
CA ALA A 94 9.84 -12.91 5.00
C ALA A 94 10.29 -12.49 3.59
N ILE A 95 9.91 -11.29 3.14
CA ILE A 95 10.32 -10.74 1.86
C ILE A 95 11.75 -10.20 2.00
N SER A 96 12.69 -10.75 1.24
CA SER A 96 14.09 -10.35 1.33
C SER A 96 14.34 -9.05 0.56
N ALA A 97 14.70 -7.99 1.27
CA ALA A 97 15.17 -6.73 0.70
C ALA A 97 16.65 -6.80 0.22
N ALA A 98 17.35 -7.91 0.46
CA ALA A 98 18.74 -8.06 0.07
C ALA A 98 18.88 -8.20 -1.46
N PRO A 99 19.99 -7.72 -2.06
CA PRO A 99 20.27 -7.96 -3.46
C PRO A 99 20.29 -9.45 -3.80
N GLN A 100 19.62 -9.82 -4.88
CA GLN A 100 19.49 -11.18 -5.38
C GLN A 100 20.34 -11.36 -6.64
N LEU A 101 20.72 -12.61 -6.92
CA LEU A 101 21.44 -13.00 -8.12
C LEU A 101 20.61 -14.02 -8.89
N VAL A 102 20.40 -13.78 -10.18
CA VAL A 102 19.70 -14.70 -11.08
C VAL A 102 20.51 -14.91 -12.35
N ASN A 103 20.42 -16.10 -12.95
CA ASN A 103 20.96 -16.38 -14.27
C ASN A 103 19.80 -16.60 -15.26
N LEU A 104 19.70 -15.76 -16.28
CA LEU A 104 18.65 -15.77 -17.29
C LEU A 104 19.29 -15.73 -18.67
N ASP A 105 19.07 -16.75 -19.50
CA ASP A 105 19.58 -16.84 -20.87
C ASP A 105 21.08 -16.52 -21.03
N GLY A 106 21.90 -16.92 -20.05
CA GLY A 106 23.35 -16.69 -20.02
C GLY A 106 23.78 -15.32 -19.50
N PHE A 107 22.84 -14.52 -19.00
CA PHE A 107 23.09 -13.27 -18.27
C PHE A 107 22.99 -13.52 -16.77
N GLU A 108 24.07 -13.22 -16.05
CA GLU A 108 24.08 -13.17 -14.59
C GLU A 108 23.70 -11.74 -14.15
N ILE A 109 22.59 -11.62 -13.42
CA ILE A 109 21.98 -10.35 -13.07
C ILE A 109 21.89 -10.25 -11.55
N GLN A 110 22.60 -9.27 -10.99
CA GLN A 110 22.45 -8.85 -9.60
C GLN A 110 21.48 -7.68 -9.52
N PHE A 111 20.41 -7.82 -8.75
CA PHE A 111 19.33 -6.83 -8.67
C PHE A 111 18.73 -6.75 -7.26
N SER A 112 17.95 -5.72 -6.99
CA SER A 112 17.08 -5.62 -5.80
C SER A 112 15.62 -5.46 -6.23
N LEU A 113 14.71 -5.88 -5.36
CA LEU A 113 13.28 -5.62 -5.54
C LEU A 113 13.01 -4.10 -5.47
N PRO A 114 12.04 -3.57 -6.25
CA PRO A 114 11.70 -2.16 -6.20
C PRO A 114 11.25 -1.73 -4.80
N THR A 115 11.65 -0.51 -4.40
CA THR A 115 11.26 0.09 -3.12
C THR A 115 10.39 1.33 -3.33
N SER A 116 9.79 1.86 -2.26
CA SER A 116 9.05 3.14 -2.34
C SER A 116 9.96 4.31 -2.76
N ARG A 117 11.24 4.26 -2.39
CA ARG A 117 12.25 5.23 -2.87
C ARG A 117 12.41 5.18 -4.39
N ASP A 118 12.36 3.99 -4.98
CA ASP A 118 12.53 3.83 -6.43
C ASP A 118 11.29 4.27 -7.21
N LEU A 119 10.09 3.96 -6.71
CA LEU A 119 8.84 4.49 -7.27
C LEU A 119 8.78 6.02 -7.17
N ALA A 120 9.18 6.60 -6.04
CA ALA A 120 9.22 8.05 -5.87
C ALA A 120 10.15 8.74 -6.87
N ALA A 121 11.24 8.08 -7.29
CA ALA A 121 12.17 8.62 -8.27
C ALA A 121 11.56 8.74 -9.68
N VAL A 122 10.55 7.94 -10.00
CA VAL A 122 9.90 7.90 -11.33
C VAL A 122 8.48 8.46 -11.34
N VAL A 123 7.94 8.87 -10.18
CA VAL A 123 6.54 9.31 -10.01
C VAL A 123 6.15 10.52 -10.87
N SER A 124 7.12 11.38 -11.20
CA SER A 124 6.91 12.57 -12.03
C SER A 124 7.02 12.28 -13.53
N CYS A 125 7.43 11.07 -13.91
CA CYS A 125 7.56 10.66 -15.30
C CYS A 125 6.17 10.42 -15.91
N ARG A 126 5.87 11.14 -17.00
CA ARG A 126 4.57 11.03 -17.68
C ARG A 126 4.50 9.87 -18.68
N GLU A 127 5.66 9.39 -19.13
CA GLU A 127 5.78 8.35 -20.13
C GLU A 127 6.11 7.02 -19.45
N VAL A 128 5.13 6.12 -19.42
CA VAL A 128 5.26 4.80 -18.77
C VAL A 128 6.50 4.02 -19.25
N PRO A 129 6.84 3.97 -20.55
CA PRO A 129 8.05 3.26 -21.00
C PRO A 129 9.34 3.84 -20.42
N ILE A 130 9.43 5.16 -20.28
CA ILE A 130 10.59 5.84 -19.70
C ILE A 130 10.66 5.57 -18.19
N ALA A 131 9.52 5.66 -17.50
CA ALA A 131 9.43 5.36 -16.07
C ALA A 131 9.86 3.92 -15.77
N ALA A 132 9.38 2.95 -16.56
CA ALA A 132 9.74 1.54 -16.43
C ALA A 132 11.24 1.29 -16.67
N GLN A 133 11.82 1.94 -17.68
CA GLN A 133 13.25 1.85 -17.94
C GLN A 133 14.08 2.43 -16.78
N GLN A 134 13.70 3.59 -16.26
CA GLN A 134 14.39 4.20 -15.12
C GLN A 134 14.26 3.32 -13.87
N LEU A 135 13.07 2.79 -13.58
CA LEU A 135 12.86 1.90 -12.45
C LEU A 135 13.73 0.64 -12.57
N THR A 136 13.79 0.05 -13.76
CA THR A 136 14.65 -1.11 -14.05
C THR A 136 16.12 -0.80 -13.77
N GLN A 137 16.63 0.34 -14.27
CA GLN A 137 18.01 0.76 -14.02
C GLN A 137 18.33 0.94 -12.54
N ARG A 138 17.37 1.40 -11.74
CA ARG A 138 17.53 1.57 -10.29
C ARG A 138 17.56 0.24 -9.55
N CYS A 139 16.86 -0.77 -10.06
CA CYS A 139 16.80 -2.09 -9.45
C CYS A 139 18.01 -2.96 -9.83
N LEU A 140 18.68 -2.67 -10.95
CA LEU A 140 19.83 -3.43 -11.45
C LEU A 140 21.15 -2.92 -10.88
N HIS A 141 21.90 -3.78 -10.20
CA HIS A 141 23.21 -3.44 -9.61
C HIS A 141 24.37 -3.87 -10.52
N ARG A 142 24.27 -5.06 -11.12
CA ARG A 142 25.31 -5.60 -12.00
C ARG A 142 24.71 -6.57 -12.99
N VAL A 143 25.14 -6.48 -14.25
CA VAL A 143 24.76 -7.43 -15.31
C VAL A 143 26.03 -7.94 -15.97
N THR A 144 26.21 -9.26 -16.03
CA THR A 144 27.36 -9.89 -16.68
C THR A 144 26.92 -10.94 -17.69
N GLN A 145 27.57 -10.97 -18.85
CA GLN A 145 27.40 -12.02 -19.86
C GLN A 145 28.76 -12.64 -20.17
N SER A 146 28.89 -13.95 -20.02
CA SER A 146 30.17 -14.67 -20.24
C SER A 146 31.36 -14.05 -19.48
N GLY A 147 31.12 -13.53 -18.27
CA GLY A 147 32.13 -12.90 -17.41
C GLY A 147 32.43 -11.43 -17.71
N GLN A 148 31.81 -10.81 -18.73
CA GLN A 148 31.96 -9.39 -19.03
C GLN A 148 30.78 -8.58 -18.50
N THR A 149 31.05 -7.47 -17.81
CA THR A 149 30.00 -6.54 -17.38
C THR A 149 29.43 -5.82 -18.59
N ILE A 150 28.10 -5.78 -18.69
CA ILE A 150 27.39 -5.06 -19.73
C ILE A 150 26.44 -4.02 -19.11
N GLU A 151 26.05 -3.05 -19.92
CA GLU A 151 25.11 -2.01 -19.49
C GLU A 151 23.67 -2.58 -19.44
N PRO A 152 22.85 -2.22 -18.43
CA PRO A 152 21.46 -2.68 -18.32
C PRO A 152 20.61 -2.46 -19.58
N GLN A 153 20.87 -1.40 -20.35
CA GLN A 153 20.14 -1.08 -21.57
C GLN A 153 20.46 -2.04 -22.73
N GLN A 154 21.53 -2.84 -22.60
CA GLN A 154 21.91 -3.87 -23.56
C GLN A 154 21.22 -5.21 -23.30
N LEU A 155 20.48 -5.34 -22.18
CA LEU A 155 19.69 -6.54 -21.91
C LEU A 155 18.61 -6.73 -22.99
N PRO A 156 18.51 -7.91 -23.61
CA PRO A 156 17.45 -8.19 -24.56
C PRO A 156 16.06 -8.04 -23.92
N PRO A 157 15.04 -7.55 -24.65
CA PRO A 157 13.68 -7.41 -24.12
C PRO A 157 13.11 -8.69 -23.52
N ALA A 158 13.46 -9.86 -24.07
CA ALA A 158 13.05 -11.16 -23.54
C ALA A 158 13.63 -11.42 -22.14
N VAL A 159 14.88 -11.06 -21.89
CA VAL A 159 15.54 -11.22 -20.58
C VAL A 159 14.96 -10.23 -19.57
N LEU A 160 14.66 -9.01 -20.00
CA LEU A 160 13.96 -8.04 -19.14
C LEU A 160 12.57 -8.53 -18.72
N LEU A 161 11.83 -9.16 -19.63
CA LEU A 161 10.54 -9.77 -19.31
C LEU A 161 10.68 -10.92 -18.30
N GLN A 162 11.65 -11.82 -18.50
CA GLN A 162 11.94 -12.90 -17.54
C GLN A 162 12.34 -12.36 -16.17
N LEU A 163 13.17 -11.31 -16.12
CA LEU A 163 13.56 -10.65 -14.88
C LEU A 163 12.35 -10.04 -14.16
N SER A 164 11.45 -9.38 -14.90
CA SER A 164 10.22 -8.82 -14.33
C SER A 164 9.33 -9.91 -13.74
N GLN A 165 9.20 -11.06 -14.40
CA GLN A 165 8.47 -12.22 -13.86
C GLN A 165 9.13 -12.79 -12.61
N TYR A 166 10.47 -12.86 -12.61
CA TYR A 166 11.24 -13.30 -11.44
C TYR A 166 11.04 -12.34 -10.25
N MET A 167 11.10 -11.03 -10.48
CA MET A 167 10.85 -10.01 -9.46
C MET A 167 9.43 -10.13 -8.89
N ALA A 168 8.42 -10.31 -9.75
CA ALA A 168 7.04 -10.49 -9.31
C ALA A 168 6.85 -11.77 -8.47
N ALA A 169 7.54 -12.86 -8.81
CA ALA A 169 7.53 -14.08 -8.01
C ALA A 169 8.28 -13.94 -6.68
N ALA A 170 9.32 -13.11 -6.63
CA ALA A 170 10.11 -12.84 -5.43
C ALA A 170 9.44 -11.84 -4.48
N ASP A 171 8.53 -11.00 -4.98
CA ASP A 171 7.72 -10.07 -4.19
C ASP A 171 6.22 -10.16 -4.56
N PRO A 172 5.56 -11.29 -4.26
CA PRO A 172 4.17 -11.52 -4.68
C PRO A 172 3.19 -10.52 -4.04
N GLN A 173 3.57 -9.93 -2.91
CA GLN A 173 2.74 -8.95 -2.20
C GLN A 173 2.75 -7.57 -2.87
N ALA A 174 3.71 -7.28 -3.76
CA ALA A 174 3.81 -5.99 -4.43
C ALA A 174 2.74 -5.76 -5.51
N GLU A 175 2.15 -6.83 -6.04
CA GLU A 175 1.10 -6.77 -7.06
C GLU A 175 -0.01 -7.76 -6.72
N LEU A 176 -1.07 -7.25 -6.08
CA LEU A 176 -2.27 -8.05 -5.79
C LEU A 176 -3.31 -7.87 -6.89
N LEU A 177 -3.62 -8.94 -7.62
CA LEU A 177 -4.69 -8.97 -8.61
C LEU A 177 -5.90 -9.71 -8.05
N LEU A 178 -7.08 -9.09 -8.13
CA LEU A 178 -8.34 -9.70 -7.78
C LEU A 178 -9.04 -10.21 -9.03
N ASP A 179 -9.37 -11.50 -9.06
CA ASP A 179 -10.21 -12.11 -10.08
C ASP A 179 -11.68 -11.84 -9.78
N LEU A 180 -12.36 -11.10 -10.65
CA LEU A 180 -13.76 -10.75 -10.51
C LEU A 180 -14.58 -11.29 -11.67
N VAL A 181 -15.82 -11.70 -11.39
CA VAL A 181 -16.79 -12.16 -12.38
C VAL A 181 -18.09 -11.37 -12.20
N CYS A 182 -18.58 -10.76 -13.28
CA CYS A 182 -19.80 -9.97 -13.24
C CYS A 182 -21.01 -10.89 -13.06
N PRO A 183 -21.83 -10.72 -12.02
CA PRO A 183 -23.02 -11.56 -11.82
C PRO A 183 -24.11 -11.30 -12.87
N ASN A 184 -24.09 -10.14 -13.55
CA ASN A 184 -25.08 -9.77 -14.55
C ASN A 184 -24.71 -10.28 -15.96
N CYS A 185 -23.48 -10.02 -16.44
CA CYS A 185 -23.09 -10.39 -17.81
C CYS A 185 -22.09 -11.56 -17.92
N GLY A 186 -21.59 -12.10 -16.80
CA GLY A 186 -20.62 -13.19 -16.76
C GLY A 186 -19.19 -12.80 -17.20
N HIS A 187 -18.94 -11.53 -17.52
CA HIS A 187 -17.60 -11.07 -17.89
C HIS A 187 -16.63 -11.23 -16.70
N ALA A 188 -15.51 -11.89 -16.94
CA ALA A 188 -14.42 -12.05 -15.97
C ALA A 188 -13.31 -11.06 -16.28
N TRP A 189 -12.76 -10.42 -15.25
CA TRP A 189 -11.64 -9.49 -15.37
C TRP A 189 -10.77 -9.51 -14.12
N GLN A 190 -9.55 -8.97 -14.24
CA GLN A 190 -8.65 -8.74 -13.12
C GLN A 190 -8.55 -7.26 -12.80
N VAL A 191 -8.45 -6.93 -11.51
CA VAL A 191 -8.20 -5.57 -11.04
C VAL A 191 -7.07 -5.55 -10.02
N LEU A 192 -6.20 -4.55 -10.11
CA LEU A 192 -5.15 -4.31 -9.12
C LEU A 192 -5.78 -3.83 -7.81
N PHE A 193 -5.48 -4.52 -6.72
CA PHE A 193 -5.79 -4.07 -5.37
C PHE A 193 -4.64 -3.24 -4.81
N ASP A 194 -4.83 -1.93 -4.76
CA ASP A 194 -3.89 -0.99 -4.15
C ASP A 194 -4.29 -0.71 -2.69
N ILE A 195 -3.60 -1.36 -1.75
CA ILE A 195 -3.84 -1.18 -0.31
C ILE A 195 -3.63 0.28 0.14
N VAL A 196 -2.74 1.03 -0.51
CA VAL A 196 -2.45 2.43 -0.13
C VAL A 196 -3.69 3.28 -0.35
N SER A 197 -4.25 3.24 -1.56
CA SER A 197 -5.45 4.01 -1.91
C SER A 197 -6.69 3.50 -1.19
N PHE A 198 -6.83 2.17 -1.06
CA PHE A 198 -7.94 1.54 -0.36
C PHE A 198 -7.99 1.99 1.11
N PHE A 199 -6.89 1.78 1.84
CA PHE A 199 -6.83 2.10 3.26
C PHE A 199 -6.93 3.61 3.51
N TRP A 200 -6.34 4.44 2.65
CA TRP A 200 -6.49 5.90 2.76
C TRP A 200 -7.94 6.36 2.66
N THR A 201 -8.74 5.72 1.81
CA THR A 201 -10.17 6.01 1.66
C THR A 201 -10.92 5.68 2.94
N GLU A 202 -10.68 4.50 3.51
CA GLU A 202 -11.29 4.09 4.79
C GLU A 202 -10.87 5.00 5.94
N LEU A 203 -9.57 5.31 6.06
CA LEU A 203 -9.03 6.22 7.07
C LEU A 203 -9.68 7.60 6.97
N THR A 204 -9.86 8.11 5.76
CA THR A 204 -10.53 9.41 5.52
C THR A 204 -11.97 9.40 6.03
N VAL A 205 -12.71 8.31 5.82
CA VAL A 205 -14.07 8.16 6.35
C VAL A 205 -14.03 8.15 7.89
N GLN A 206 -13.11 7.41 8.48
CA GLN A 206 -12.94 7.33 9.93
C GLN A 206 -12.58 8.67 10.56
N ALA A 207 -11.63 9.41 9.97
CA ALA A 207 -11.21 10.73 10.43
C ALA A 207 -12.37 11.74 10.38
N LYS A 208 -13.10 11.79 9.26
CA LYS A 208 -14.28 12.66 9.13
C LYS A 208 -15.39 12.31 10.11
N ARG A 209 -15.62 11.01 10.37
CA ARG A 209 -16.56 10.58 11.41
C ARG A 209 -16.11 11.09 12.77
N LEU A 210 -14.84 10.87 13.14
CA LEU A 210 -14.28 11.29 14.41
C LEU A 210 -14.38 12.81 14.63
N LEU A 211 -14.11 13.61 13.61
CA LEU A 211 -14.30 15.08 13.68
C LEU A 211 -15.76 15.47 13.96
N ARG A 212 -16.74 14.74 13.39
CA ARG A 212 -18.17 14.96 13.70
C ARG A 212 -18.50 14.57 15.14
N GLU A 213 -17.95 13.45 15.62
CA GLU A 213 -18.11 13.01 17.01
C GLU A 213 -17.58 14.07 17.98
N VAL A 214 -16.35 14.57 17.73
CA VAL A 214 -15.73 15.65 18.51
C VAL A 214 -16.60 16.91 18.49
N HIS A 215 -17.05 17.33 17.30
CA HIS A 215 -17.90 18.51 17.15
C HIS A 215 -19.19 18.42 17.99
N LEU A 216 -19.90 17.29 17.91
CA LEU A 216 -21.16 17.08 18.62
C LEU A 216 -20.95 17.05 20.15
N LEU A 217 -19.94 16.32 20.62
CA LEU A 217 -19.64 16.21 22.05
C LEU A 217 -19.13 17.53 22.64
N ALA A 218 -18.23 18.22 21.95
CA ALA A 218 -17.73 19.53 22.38
C ALA A 218 -18.87 20.56 22.44
N ARG A 219 -19.78 20.56 21.45
CA ARG A 219 -20.93 21.48 21.43
C ARG A 219 -21.94 21.19 22.54
N ALA A 220 -22.21 19.92 22.84
CA ALA A 220 -23.20 19.53 23.85
C ALA A 220 -22.70 19.70 25.29
N TYR A 221 -21.43 19.38 25.54
CA TYR A 221 -20.87 19.30 26.90
C TYR A 221 -19.81 20.36 27.22
N GLY A 222 -19.32 21.12 26.23
CA GLY A 222 -18.26 22.11 26.41
C GLY A 222 -16.87 21.52 26.66
N TRP A 223 -16.69 20.22 26.43
CA TRP A 223 -15.40 19.54 26.61
C TRP A 223 -14.38 19.95 25.55
N ARG A 224 -13.09 19.89 25.91
CA ARG A 224 -12.00 20.17 24.96
C ARG A 224 -11.81 18.96 24.05
N GLU A 225 -11.39 19.23 22.82
CA GLU A 225 -11.11 18.20 21.81
C GLU A 225 -10.15 17.11 22.33
N GLY A 226 -9.05 17.51 22.97
CA GLY A 226 -8.09 16.55 23.54
C GLY A 226 -8.73 15.62 24.57
N ASP A 227 -9.62 16.13 25.42
CA ASP A 227 -10.33 15.31 26.42
C ASP A 227 -11.26 14.29 25.73
N ILE A 228 -11.92 14.68 24.64
CA ILE A 228 -12.79 13.80 23.85
C ILE A 228 -11.98 12.71 23.14
N LEU A 229 -10.86 13.08 22.52
CA LEU A 229 -10.02 12.15 21.76
C LEU A 229 -9.33 11.10 22.63
N THR A 230 -9.08 11.41 23.91
CA THR A 230 -8.54 10.43 24.88
C THR A 230 -9.57 9.40 25.35
N MET A 231 -10.87 9.65 25.14
CA MET A 231 -11.91 8.68 25.47
C MET A 231 -11.86 7.47 24.53
N SER A 232 -12.30 6.31 25.00
CA SER A 232 -12.52 5.17 24.11
C SER A 232 -13.66 5.46 23.12
N ALA A 233 -13.64 4.80 21.95
CA ALA A 233 -14.71 4.91 20.96
C ALA A 233 -16.07 4.55 21.55
N THR A 234 -16.15 3.49 22.38
CA THR A 234 -17.37 3.08 23.08
C THR A 234 -17.93 4.19 23.96
N ARG A 235 -17.07 4.87 24.73
CA ARG A 235 -17.51 5.95 25.63
C ARG A 235 -17.98 7.18 24.87
N ARG A 236 -17.28 7.56 23.79
CA ARG A 236 -17.74 8.65 22.91
C ARG A 236 -19.11 8.33 22.31
N GLN A 237 -19.29 7.11 21.80
CA GLN A 237 -20.54 6.66 21.20
C GLN A 237 -21.72 6.72 22.19
N PHE A 238 -21.52 6.24 23.43
CA PHE A 238 -22.54 6.32 24.47
C PHE A 238 -22.96 7.77 24.75
N TYR A 239 -22.01 8.71 24.84
CA TYR A 239 -22.35 10.12 25.06
C TYR A 239 -23.04 10.74 23.85
N LEU A 240 -22.68 10.35 22.63
CA LEU A 240 -23.36 10.81 21.42
C LEU A 240 -24.84 10.41 21.43
N GLU A 241 -25.14 9.16 21.79
CA GLU A 241 -26.52 8.66 21.89
C GLU A 241 -27.39 9.42 22.91
N LEU A 242 -26.80 10.10 23.90
CA LEU A 242 -27.53 10.93 24.85
C LEU A 242 -27.85 12.34 24.32
N VAL A 243 -27.19 12.77 23.24
CA VAL A 243 -27.27 14.15 22.72
C VAL A 243 -27.69 14.25 21.26
N THR A 244 -27.92 13.11 20.59
CA THR A 244 -28.47 13.00 19.23
C THR A 244 -29.85 12.35 19.27
#